data_AF-A0A428SFX1-F1
#
_entry.id   AF-A0A428SFX1-F1
#
_cell.length_a   1.000
_cell.length_b   1.000
_cell.length_c   1.000
_cell.angle_alpha   90.00
_cell.angle_beta   90.00
_cell.angle_gamma   90.00
#
_symmetry.space_group_name_H-M   'P 1'
#
loop_
_entity.id
_entity.type
_entity.pdbx_description
1 polymer ?
#
loop_
_entity_poly.entity_id
_entity_poly.type
_entity_poly.pdbx_seq_one_letter_code
_entity_poly.pdbx_strand_id
1 'polypeptide(L)'
;MRAACVITTLLSSFALAHPSKPRTSNDGYPNPTMEQLKDISRRADGTLSNAPPPPKLGESSKTAFQALAFGEEFEQAYFSSLLQNITNGVPGYRHHGRFTKAELVKVLETVVAQEELHAINAINVLKHFNVPAPMPCKYHFPMNNIEDAFALAESFTMLVVGTLQDVSQTLAQNGDNGVVRAIASVIGQEGEQGGFYRTLLGRVPSEKPFLTTSVGAFAFSYIYNTFVVPGSCPFDISMINLPIFAKLDVKDGSMGLDVKPKDQYLTFTADISAAAGAEKFLGGNGKGLYLTYFSGQLLPISEPITNVKWNKGRITFDAFFPFTENVMKGLSVAALTTSNNFTAPGMVPGATIAAPAVIQVNEKL
;
A
#
# COMPACT_ATOMS: atom_id res chain seq x y z
N MET A 1 -14.71 46.86 -38.67
CA MET A 1 -14.93 45.44 -38.31
C MET A 1 -13.67 44.93 -37.62
N ARG A 2 -13.68 44.80 -36.29
CA ARG A 2 -12.64 44.12 -35.51
C ARG A 2 -13.35 43.09 -34.63
N ALA A 3 -13.07 41.82 -34.86
CA ALA A 3 -13.63 40.72 -34.08
C ALA A 3 -12.81 40.55 -32.80
N ALA A 4 -13.48 40.61 -31.65
CA ALA A 4 -12.90 40.28 -30.36
C ALA A 4 -12.99 38.76 -30.14
N CYS A 5 -11.83 38.10 -29.99
CA CYS A 5 -11.73 36.70 -29.63
C CYS A 5 -11.82 36.58 -28.11
N VAL A 6 -12.93 36.04 -27.60
CA VAL A 6 -13.11 35.73 -26.17
C VAL A 6 -12.44 34.37 -25.91
N ILE A 7 -11.34 34.38 -25.16
CA ILE A 7 -10.70 33.16 -24.65
C ILE A 7 -11.45 32.78 -23.37
N THR A 8 -12.24 31.70 -23.44
CA THR A 8 -12.89 31.11 -22.27
C THR A 8 -11.89 30.18 -21.58
N THR A 9 -11.30 30.63 -20.47
CA THR A 9 -10.52 29.75 -19.60
C THR A 9 -11.46 28.79 -18.87
N LEU A 10 -11.48 27.53 -19.30
CA LEU A 10 -12.06 26.41 -18.55
C LEU A 10 -11.20 26.18 -17.29
N LEU A 11 -11.63 26.77 -16.18
CA LEU A 11 -11.18 26.37 -14.85
C LEU A 11 -11.72 24.96 -14.60
N SER A 12 -10.85 23.96 -14.73
CA SER A 12 -11.10 22.60 -14.25
C SER A 12 -11.30 22.64 -12.74
N SER A 13 -12.55 22.55 -12.31
CA SER A 13 -12.94 22.39 -10.92
C SER A 13 -12.40 21.05 -10.43
N PHE A 14 -11.32 21.06 -9.66
CA PHE A 14 -10.97 19.93 -8.82
C PHE A 14 -12.13 19.72 -7.86
N ALA A 15 -12.91 18.66 -8.06
CA ALA A 15 -13.85 18.21 -7.06
C ALA A 15 -13.03 17.72 -5.88
N LEU A 16 -12.78 18.59 -4.90
CA LEU A 16 -12.41 18.16 -3.56
C LEU A 16 -13.54 17.24 -3.10
N ALA A 17 -13.25 15.95 -2.98
CA ALA A 17 -14.08 15.04 -2.22
C ALA A 17 -14.30 15.72 -0.85
N HIS A 18 -15.53 16.11 -0.57
CA HIS A 18 -15.85 16.68 0.73
C HIS A 18 -15.53 15.63 1.79
N PRO A 19 -15.02 16.02 2.97
CA PRO A 19 -15.03 15.15 4.13
C PRO A 19 -16.49 15.00 4.58
N SER A 20 -17.28 14.22 3.85
CA SER A 20 -18.58 13.78 4.31
C SER A 20 -18.33 12.71 5.36
N LYS A 21 -18.85 12.94 6.58
CA LYS A 21 -18.78 11.99 7.69
C LYS A 21 -19.11 10.59 7.18
N PRO A 22 -18.30 9.57 7.53
CA PRO A 22 -18.65 8.21 7.25
C PRO A 22 -20.08 7.91 7.66
N ARG A 23 -20.75 7.02 6.93
CA ARG A 23 -21.75 6.17 7.59
C ARG A 23 -20.94 5.33 8.57
N THR A 24 -20.54 5.94 9.69
CA THR A 24 -20.05 5.23 10.84
C THR A 24 -21.23 4.34 11.20
N SER A 25 -21.13 3.04 10.94
CA SER A 25 -21.63 2.13 11.97
C SER A 25 -21.13 2.72 13.28
N ASN A 26 -22.04 3.04 14.19
CA ASN A 26 -21.69 3.64 15.48
C ASN A 26 -21.07 2.56 16.38
N ASP A 27 -20.10 1.82 15.83
CA ASP A 27 -19.46 0.62 16.36
C ASP A 27 -18.25 0.95 17.24
N GLY A 28 -18.00 2.23 17.50
CA GLY A 28 -16.99 2.64 18.48
C GLY A 28 -15.54 2.31 18.05
N TYR A 29 -15.30 1.91 16.81
CA TYR A 29 -13.95 1.79 16.27
C TYR A 29 -13.19 3.14 16.43
N PRO A 30 -11.91 3.15 16.84
CA PRO A 30 -11.00 2.01 17.03
C PRO A 30 -11.01 1.38 18.44
N ASN A 31 -11.90 1.83 19.36
CA ASN A 31 -11.99 1.32 20.72
C ASN A 31 -13.43 0.86 21.05
N PRO A 32 -13.92 -0.21 20.39
CA PRO A 32 -15.28 -0.68 20.57
C PRO A 32 -15.52 -1.20 21.99
N THR A 33 -16.74 -1.01 22.50
CA THR A 33 -17.24 -1.79 23.64
C THR A 33 -17.37 -3.28 23.27
N MET A 34 -17.61 -4.15 24.25
CA MET A 34 -17.80 -5.59 23.99
C MET A 34 -18.99 -5.88 23.05
N GLU A 35 -20.09 -5.14 23.22
CA GLU A 35 -21.27 -5.28 22.35
C GLU A 35 -20.95 -4.80 20.93
N GLN A 36 -20.28 -3.65 20.80
CA GLN A 36 -19.84 -3.14 19.52
C GLN A 36 -18.84 -4.07 18.81
N LEU A 37 -17.90 -4.68 19.54
CA LEU A 37 -16.97 -5.67 18.99
C LEU A 37 -17.70 -6.91 18.48
N LYS A 38 -18.75 -7.34 19.17
CA LYS A 38 -19.61 -8.43 18.71
C LYS A 38 -20.35 -8.05 17.42
N ASP A 39 -20.71 -6.79 17.26
CA ASP A 39 -21.37 -6.28 16.05
C ASP A 39 -20.41 -6.22 14.87
N ILE A 40 -19.19 -5.71 15.08
CA ILE A 40 -18.07 -5.78 14.12
C ILE A 40 -17.86 -7.24 13.68
N SER A 41 -17.76 -8.15 14.64
CA SER A 41 -17.54 -9.58 14.37
C SER A 41 -18.65 -10.20 13.52
N ARG A 42 -19.91 -9.82 13.73
CA ARG A 42 -21.02 -10.30 12.91
C ARG A 42 -20.99 -9.75 11.48
N ARG A 43 -20.49 -8.52 11.27
CA ARG A 43 -20.30 -7.96 9.92
C ARG A 43 -19.10 -8.59 9.20
N ALA A 44 -18.06 -8.93 9.95
CA ALA A 44 -16.82 -9.56 9.46
C ALA A 44 -16.95 -11.06 9.17
N ASP A 45 -18.09 -11.67 9.52
CA ASP A 45 -18.33 -13.12 9.45
C ASP A 45 -17.30 -13.94 10.26
N GLY A 46 -16.75 -13.36 11.33
CA GLY A 46 -15.71 -13.97 12.15
C GLY A 46 -15.38 -13.14 13.41
N THR A 47 -14.63 -13.71 14.35
CA THR A 47 -14.23 -13.02 15.59
C THR A 47 -12.72 -12.90 15.69
N LEU A 48 -12.24 -12.04 16.59
CA LEU A 48 -10.85 -12.10 17.07
C LEU A 48 -10.53 -13.50 17.63
N SER A 49 -9.24 -13.85 17.61
CA SER A 49 -8.76 -15.06 18.25
C SER A 49 -9.02 -15.02 19.77
N ASN A 50 -9.44 -16.15 20.33
CA ASN A 50 -9.53 -16.37 21.76
C ASN A 50 -8.27 -17.04 22.34
N ALA A 51 -7.21 -17.17 21.56
CA ALA A 51 -5.94 -17.70 22.03
C ALA A 51 -5.35 -16.78 23.12
N PRO A 52 -4.62 -17.33 24.12
CA PRO A 52 -3.93 -16.50 25.08
C PRO A 52 -2.88 -15.63 24.37
N PRO A 53 -2.64 -14.39 24.85
CA PRO A 53 -1.56 -13.56 24.31
C PRO A 53 -0.21 -14.28 24.32
N PRO A 54 0.68 -14.01 23.37
CA PRO A 54 2.00 -14.61 23.34
C PRO A 54 2.81 -14.20 24.59
N PRO A 55 3.67 -15.07 25.13
CA PRO A 55 4.43 -14.78 26.36
C PRO A 55 5.59 -13.78 26.15
N LYS A 56 6.01 -13.57 24.90
CA LYS A 56 7.10 -12.67 24.52
C LYS A 56 6.86 -12.11 23.11
N LEU A 57 7.51 -10.98 22.83
CA LEU A 57 7.59 -10.38 21.50
C LEU A 57 8.89 -9.58 21.40
N GLY A 58 9.71 -9.87 20.39
CA GLY A 58 10.97 -9.16 20.15
C GLY A 58 10.78 -7.71 19.70
N GLU A 59 11.80 -6.86 19.82
CA GLU A 59 11.71 -5.42 19.49
C GLU A 59 11.41 -5.15 18.01
N SER A 60 12.04 -5.90 17.09
CA SER A 60 11.71 -5.79 15.66
C SER A 60 10.30 -6.31 15.36
N SER A 61 9.82 -7.32 16.09
CA SER A 61 8.42 -7.76 15.99
C SER A 61 7.45 -6.69 16.49
N LYS A 62 7.75 -6.01 17.60
CA LYS A 62 6.94 -4.87 18.09
C LYS A 62 6.87 -3.77 17.05
N THR A 63 8.01 -3.41 16.45
CA THR A 63 8.08 -2.43 15.37
C THR A 63 7.24 -2.87 14.16
N ALA A 64 7.31 -4.14 13.79
CA ALA A 64 6.49 -4.72 12.73
C ALA A 64 4.98 -4.64 13.04
N PHE A 65 4.57 -4.89 14.28
CA PHE A 65 3.17 -4.74 14.71
C PHE A 65 2.70 -3.28 14.72
N GLN A 66 3.56 -2.32 15.04
CA GLN A 66 3.21 -0.91 14.92
C GLN A 66 3.02 -0.51 13.45
N ALA A 67 3.90 -0.96 12.56
CA ALA A 67 3.75 -0.72 11.12
C ALA A 67 2.50 -1.41 10.56
N LEU A 68 2.21 -2.64 11.02
CA LEU A 68 1.00 -3.37 10.69
C LEU A 68 -0.24 -2.58 11.12
N ALA A 69 -0.37 -2.26 12.41
CA ALA A 69 -1.50 -1.49 12.91
C ALA A 69 -1.70 -0.16 12.17
N PHE A 70 -0.61 0.52 11.77
CA PHE A 70 -0.69 1.72 10.94
C PHE A 70 -1.26 1.44 9.54
N GLY A 71 -0.88 0.31 8.93
CA GLY A 71 -1.42 -0.15 7.65
C GLY A 71 -2.91 -0.50 7.74
N GLU A 72 -3.29 -1.27 8.76
CA GLU A 72 -4.68 -1.68 9.00
C GLU A 72 -5.61 -0.47 9.19
N GLU A 73 -5.15 0.55 9.94
CA GLU A 73 -5.89 1.82 10.11
C GLU A 73 -6.05 2.59 8.79
N PHE A 74 -5.10 2.45 7.87
CA PHE A 74 -5.22 3.01 6.52
C PHE A 74 -6.22 2.21 5.67
N GLU A 75 -6.15 0.89 5.67
CA GLU A 75 -7.03 0.02 4.87
C GLU A 75 -8.49 0.16 5.32
N GLN A 76 -8.73 0.15 6.63
CA GLN A 76 -10.04 0.43 7.22
C GLN A 76 -10.59 1.77 6.71
N ALA A 77 -9.78 2.83 6.73
CA ALA A 77 -10.19 4.16 6.28
C ALA A 77 -10.45 4.21 4.76
N TYR A 78 -9.61 3.53 3.97
CA TYR A 78 -9.75 3.43 2.52
C TYR A 78 -11.05 2.73 2.13
N PHE A 79 -11.26 1.51 2.63
CA PHE A 79 -12.45 0.73 2.32
C PHE A 79 -13.72 1.37 2.86
N SER A 80 -13.66 2.04 4.02
CA SER A 80 -14.76 2.86 4.52
C SER A 80 -15.12 4.00 3.57
N SER A 81 -14.13 4.69 3.00
CA SER A 81 -14.37 5.75 2.01
C SER A 81 -14.94 5.19 0.71
N LEU A 82 -14.40 4.08 0.22
CA LEU A 82 -14.89 3.42 -0.99
C LEU A 82 -16.34 2.94 -0.84
N LEU A 83 -16.66 2.29 0.29
CA LEU A 83 -18.02 1.88 0.63
C LEU A 83 -18.99 3.06 0.62
N GLN A 84 -18.62 4.20 1.19
CA GLN A 84 -19.46 5.40 1.19
C GLN A 84 -19.68 5.96 -0.21
N ASN A 85 -18.63 6.05 -1.03
CA ASN A 85 -18.73 6.59 -2.38
C ASN A 85 -19.71 5.75 -3.22
N ILE A 86 -19.62 4.42 -3.12
CA ILE A 86 -20.52 3.49 -3.81
C ILE A 86 -21.94 3.57 -3.23
N THR A 87 -22.07 3.55 -1.91
CA THR A 87 -23.36 3.61 -1.21
C THR A 87 -24.11 4.90 -1.56
N ASN A 88 -23.42 6.03 -1.64
CA ASN A 88 -24.01 7.33 -1.91
C ASN A 88 -24.13 7.63 -3.42
N GLY A 89 -23.61 6.77 -4.29
CA GLY A 89 -23.65 6.98 -5.74
C GLY A 89 -22.92 8.25 -6.18
N VAL A 90 -21.77 8.53 -5.55
CA VAL A 90 -20.87 9.63 -5.92
C VAL A 90 -20.53 9.52 -7.42
N PRO A 91 -20.50 10.63 -8.18
CA PRO A 91 -20.08 10.58 -9.59
C PRO A 91 -18.76 9.80 -9.76
N GLY A 92 -18.72 8.87 -10.73
CA GLY A 92 -17.60 7.93 -10.91
C GLY A 92 -17.74 6.60 -10.15
N TYR A 93 -18.63 6.50 -9.16
CA TYR A 93 -18.83 5.31 -8.29
C TYR A 93 -20.20 4.65 -8.42
N ARG A 94 -21.00 5.04 -9.43
CA ARG A 94 -22.41 4.62 -9.53
C ARG A 94 -22.61 3.21 -10.08
N HIS A 95 -21.72 2.76 -10.95
CA HIS A 95 -21.86 1.51 -11.68
C HIS A 95 -20.48 0.87 -11.87
N HIS A 96 -20.38 -0.41 -11.53
CA HIS A 96 -19.23 -1.24 -11.84
C HIS A 96 -19.72 -2.30 -12.82
N GLY A 97 -19.25 -2.31 -14.07
CA GLY A 97 -19.90 -3.03 -15.18
C GLY A 97 -20.17 -4.54 -14.99
N ARG A 98 -19.58 -5.18 -13.96
CA ARG A 98 -19.71 -6.61 -13.66
C ARG A 98 -20.48 -6.93 -12.37
N PHE A 99 -20.61 -5.97 -11.47
CA PHE A 99 -21.20 -6.20 -10.14
C PHE A 99 -22.25 -5.13 -9.85
N THR A 100 -23.38 -5.55 -9.30
CA THR A 100 -24.41 -4.61 -8.86
C THR A 100 -23.91 -3.80 -7.65
N LYS A 101 -24.50 -2.62 -7.46
CA LYS A 101 -24.24 -1.80 -6.27
C LYS A 101 -24.48 -2.59 -4.97
N ALA A 102 -25.53 -3.41 -4.91
CA ALA A 102 -25.87 -4.17 -3.71
C ALA A 102 -24.80 -5.23 -3.37
N GLU A 103 -24.28 -5.93 -4.39
CA GLU A 103 -23.19 -6.90 -4.20
C GLU A 103 -21.92 -6.21 -3.71
N LEU A 104 -21.54 -5.08 -4.33
CA LEU A 104 -20.35 -4.33 -3.91
C LEU A 104 -20.48 -3.76 -2.50
N VAL A 105 -21.64 -3.21 -2.15
CA VAL A 105 -21.90 -2.72 -0.78
C VAL A 105 -21.78 -3.86 0.21
N LYS A 106 -22.38 -5.03 -0.06
CA LYS A 106 -22.31 -6.17 0.84
C LYS A 106 -20.88 -6.66 1.04
N VAL A 107 -20.08 -6.77 -0.03
CA VAL A 107 -18.67 -7.18 0.07
C VAL A 107 -17.88 -6.16 0.88
N LEU A 108 -18.02 -4.86 0.58
CA LEU A 108 -17.26 -3.81 1.26
C LEU A 108 -17.66 -3.60 2.72
N GLU A 109 -18.93 -3.82 3.09
CA GLU A 109 -19.36 -3.85 4.50
C GLU A 109 -18.66 -4.95 5.30
N THR A 110 -18.44 -6.11 4.66
CA THR A 110 -17.69 -7.23 5.26
C THR A 110 -16.20 -6.92 5.32
N VAL A 111 -15.58 -6.41 4.25
CA VAL A 111 -14.16 -6.01 4.22
C VAL A 111 -13.85 -4.97 5.28
N VAL A 112 -14.65 -3.89 5.38
CA VAL A 112 -14.45 -2.86 6.41
C VAL A 112 -14.45 -3.48 7.82
N ALA A 113 -15.36 -4.42 8.09
CA ALA A 113 -15.41 -5.10 9.38
C ALA A 113 -14.19 -6.02 9.62
N GLN A 114 -13.66 -6.64 8.58
CA GLN A 114 -12.47 -7.48 8.64
C GLN A 114 -11.23 -6.63 8.96
N GLU A 115 -11.05 -5.49 8.28
CA GLU A 115 -9.93 -4.57 8.60
C GLU A 115 -10.04 -3.97 10.00
N GLU A 116 -11.26 -3.69 10.49
CA GLU A 116 -11.47 -3.29 11.88
C GLU A 116 -10.95 -4.36 12.85
N LEU A 117 -11.22 -5.64 12.59
CA LEU A 117 -10.72 -6.74 13.41
C LEU A 117 -9.21 -6.94 13.28
N HIS A 118 -8.63 -6.78 12.10
CA HIS A 118 -7.18 -6.86 11.90
C HIS A 118 -6.45 -5.76 12.68
N ALA A 119 -6.91 -4.51 12.55
CA ALA A 119 -6.39 -3.38 13.31
C ALA A 119 -6.51 -3.63 14.83
N ILE A 120 -7.68 -4.01 15.32
CA ILE A 120 -7.90 -4.30 16.75
C ILE A 120 -6.99 -5.43 17.22
N ASN A 121 -6.78 -6.48 16.41
CA ASN A 121 -5.88 -7.58 16.74
C ASN A 121 -4.43 -7.08 16.91
N ALA A 122 -3.91 -6.31 15.95
CA ALA A 122 -2.56 -5.75 16.03
C ALA A 122 -2.40 -4.80 17.23
N ILE A 123 -3.39 -3.93 17.46
CA ILE A 123 -3.43 -3.01 18.61
C ILE A 123 -3.45 -3.78 19.93
N ASN A 124 -4.22 -4.87 20.04
CA ASN A 124 -4.29 -5.68 21.25
C ASN A 124 -2.96 -6.38 21.56
N VAL A 125 -2.23 -6.84 20.54
CA VAL A 125 -0.86 -7.37 20.72
C VAL A 125 0.06 -6.29 21.28
N LEU A 126 0.04 -5.08 20.71
CA LEU A 126 0.85 -3.96 21.21
C LEU A 126 0.49 -3.57 22.65
N LYS A 127 -0.81 -3.45 22.95
CA LYS A 127 -1.33 -3.18 24.30
C LYS A 127 -0.87 -4.23 25.31
N HIS A 128 -0.89 -5.52 24.95
CA HIS A 128 -0.43 -6.59 25.83
C HIS A 128 1.03 -6.40 26.27
N PHE A 129 1.89 -5.92 25.37
CA PHE A 129 3.31 -5.66 25.66
C PHE A 129 3.60 -4.21 26.10
N ASN A 130 2.58 -3.41 26.41
CA ASN A 130 2.70 -2.00 26.76
C ASN A 130 3.45 -1.17 25.71
N VAL A 131 3.32 -1.54 24.44
CA VAL A 131 3.87 -0.80 23.30
C VAL A 131 2.80 0.19 22.82
N PRO A 132 3.12 1.47 22.62
CA PRO A 132 2.18 2.41 22.03
C PRO A 132 1.73 1.92 20.65
N ALA A 133 0.42 1.97 20.40
CA ALA A 133 -0.17 1.63 19.11
C ALA A 133 -0.48 2.91 18.32
N PRO A 134 -0.26 2.92 16.99
CA PRO A 134 -0.68 4.03 16.15
C PRO A 134 -2.20 4.15 16.18
N MET A 135 -2.66 5.40 16.12
CA MET A 135 -4.08 5.75 16.02
C MET A 135 -4.35 6.31 14.61
N PRO A 136 -5.57 6.20 14.07
CA PRO A 136 -5.82 6.55 12.67
C PRO A 136 -5.46 8.01 12.38
N CYS A 137 -4.75 8.23 11.27
CA CYS A 137 -4.42 9.55 10.74
C CYS A 137 -5.60 10.11 9.92
N LYS A 138 -5.43 11.31 9.33
CA LYS A 138 -6.31 11.73 8.22
C LYS A 138 -5.70 11.27 6.91
N TYR A 139 -6.56 10.80 6.01
CA TYR A 139 -6.14 10.28 4.71
C TYR A 139 -6.74 11.08 3.56
N HIS A 140 -6.08 11.01 2.41
CA HIS A 140 -6.57 11.46 1.11
C HIS A 140 -6.44 10.31 0.12
N PHE A 141 -7.46 10.10 -0.70
CA PHE A 141 -7.47 9.02 -1.69
C PHE A 141 -7.60 9.61 -3.09
N PRO A 142 -6.66 9.33 -4.01
CA PRO A 142 -6.51 10.08 -5.26
C PRO A 142 -7.48 9.65 -6.39
N MET A 143 -8.32 8.64 -6.16
CA MET A 143 -9.16 8.05 -7.20
C MET A 143 -10.53 8.73 -7.28
N ASN A 144 -11.06 8.86 -8.49
CA ASN A 144 -12.33 9.53 -8.76
C ASN A 144 -13.35 8.66 -9.52
N ASN A 145 -13.01 7.40 -9.75
CA ASN A 145 -13.88 6.40 -10.36
C ASN A 145 -13.67 5.03 -9.72
N ILE A 146 -14.66 4.15 -9.90
CA ILE A 146 -14.72 2.86 -9.22
C ILE A 146 -13.67 1.88 -9.72
N GLU A 147 -13.38 1.85 -11.02
CA GLU A 147 -12.37 0.96 -11.60
C GLU A 147 -10.97 1.28 -11.08
N ASP A 148 -10.56 2.56 -11.10
CA ASP A 148 -9.25 2.97 -10.58
C ASP A 148 -9.16 2.81 -9.06
N ALA A 149 -10.27 3.01 -8.33
CA ALA A 149 -10.31 2.74 -6.89
C ALA A 149 -10.11 1.26 -6.56
N PHE A 150 -10.69 0.33 -7.32
CA PHE A 150 -10.41 -1.08 -7.13
C PHE A 150 -9.03 -1.49 -7.63
N ALA A 151 -8.50 -0.87 -8.69
CA ALA A 151 -7.13 -1.10 -9.14
C ALA A 151 -6.11 -0.67 -8.08
N LEU A 152 -6.36 0.47 -7.41
CA LEU A 152 -5.56 0.92 -6.27
C LEU A 152 -5.70 -0.01 -5.08
N ALA A 153 -6.93 -0.44 -4.74
CA ALA A 153 -7.21 -1.40 -3.67
C ALA A 153 -6.41 -2.68 -3.86
N GLU A 154 -6.51 -3.28 -5.04
CA GLU A 154 -5.76 -4.47 -5.41
C GLU A 154 -4.26 -4.26 -5.26
N SER A 155 -3.73 -3.12 -5.70
CA SER A 155 -2.30 -2.86 -5.66
C SER A 155 -1.73 -2.72 -4.25
N PHE A 156 -2.40 -1.98 -3.36
CA PHE A 156 -1.91 -1.87 -1.99
C PHE A 156 -2.19 -3.12 -1.18
N THR A 157 -3.31 -3.83 -1.40
CA THR A 157 -3.56 -5.11 -0.70
C THR A 157 -2.48 -6.12 -1.06
N MET A 158 -2.06 -6.21 -2.33
CA MET A 158 -0.94 -7.09 -2.70
C MET A 158 0.40 -6.65 -2.09
N LEU A 159 0.61 -5.34 -1.89
CA LEU A 159 1.78 -4.81 -1.17
C LEU A 159 1.75 -5.20 0.31
N VAL A 160 0.59 -5.08 0.97
CA VAL A 160 0.39 -5.46 2.38
C VAL A 160 0.57 -6.97 2.55
N VAL A 161 -0.06 -7.81 1.72
CA VAL A 161 0.17 -9.26 1.68
C VAL A 161 1.66 -9.59 1.53
N GLY A 162 2.38 -8.84 0.68
CA GLY A 162 3.83 -8.96 0.54
C GLY A 162 4.59 -8.61 1.82
N THR A 163 4.17 -7.56 2.53
CA THR A 163 4.75 -7.12 3.79
C THR A 163 4.43 -8.06 4.96
N LEU A 164 3.25 -8.67 5.02
CA LEU A 164 2.89 -9.66 6.03
C LEU A 164 3.79 -10.92 5.98
N GLN A 165 4.34 -11.24 4.80
CA GLN A 165 5.36 -12.28 4.67
C GLN A 165 6.66 -11.87 5.38
N ASP A 166 7.09 -10.61 5.27
CA ASP A 166 8.25 -10.06 5.99
C ASP A 166 7.99 -9.95 7.50
N VAL A 167 6.76 -9.63 7.92
CA VAL A 167 6.34 -9.74 9.32
C VAL A 167 6.49 -11.17 9.81
N SER A 168 6.02 -12.16 9.04
CA SER A 168 6.14 -13.58 9.39
C SER A 168 7.59 -14.02 9.52
N GLN A 169 8.46 -13.56 8.61
CA GLN A 169 9.89 -13.81 8.66
C GLN A 169 10.55 -13.18 9.89
N THR A 170 10.19 -11.93 10.23
CA THR A 170 10.66 -11.23 11.42
C THR A 170 10.26 -11.98 12.70
N LEU A 171 9.02 -12.44 12.78
CA LEU A 171 8.53 -13.24 13.90
C LEU A 171 9.29 -14.56 14.04
N ALA A 172 9.55 -15.25 12.92
CA ALA A 172 10.32 -16.47 12.92
C ALA A 172 11.76 -16.26 13.42
N GLN A 173 12.42 -15.18 12.98
CA GLN A 173 13.78 -14.82 13.42
C GLN A 173 13.86 -14.53 14.93
N ASN A 174 12.83 -13.90 15.50
CA ASN A 174 12.74 -13.62 16.93
C ASN A 174 12.23 -14.80 17.78
N GLY A 175 11.76 -15.88 17.12
CA GLY A 175 11.11 -17.01 17.77
C GLY A 175 9.78 -16.62 18.44
N ASP A 176 9.03 -15.70 17.84
CA ASP A 176 7.75 -15.15 18.32
C ASP A 176 6.56 -15.95 17.76
N ASN A 177 6.58 -17.26 17.98
CA ASN A 177 5.66 -18.21 17.35
C ASN A 177 4.17 -17.97 17.69
N GLY A 178 3.87 -17.31 18.81
CA GLY A 178 2.52 -17.17 19.34
C GLY A 178 1.57 -16.36 18.44
N VAL A 179 2.09 -15.54 17.55
CA VAL A 179 1.31 -14.67 16.64
C VAL A 179 1.45 -15.06 15.16
N VAL A 180 2.34 -16.00 14.82
CA VAL A 180 2.60 -16.42 13.43
C VAL A 180 1.34 -16.93 12.75
N ARG A 181 0.51 -17.73 13.44
CA ARG A 181 -0.76 -18.22 12.88
C ARG A 181 -1.77 -17.10 12.60
N ALA A 182 -1.79 -16.05 13.43
CA ALA A 182 -2.67 -14.90 13.21
C ALA A 182 -2.24 -14.13 11.96
N ILE A 183 -0.93 -13.88 11.79
CA ILE A 183 -0.42 -13.24 10.56
C ILE A 183 -0.69 -14.10 9.33
N ALA A 184 -0.47 -15.42 9.41
CA ALA A 184 -0.76 -16.33 8.31
C ALA A 184 -2.24 -16.35 7.91
N SER A 185 -3.17 -16.22 8.87
CA SER A 185 -4.61 -16.12 8.55
C SER A 185 -4.96 -14.79 7.87
N VAL A 186 -4.33 -13.68 8.28
CA VAL A 186 -4.53 -12.37 7.63
C VAL A 186 -4.01 -12.41 6.18
N ILE A 187 -2.83 -12.98 5.94
CA ILE A 187 -2.30 -13.22 4.57
C ILE A 187 -3.32 -13.97 3.70
N GLY A 188 -3.92 -15.04 4.24
CA GLY A 188 -4.93 -15.81 3.52
C GLY A 188 -6.17 -14.99 3.21
N GLN A 189 -6.68 -14.26 4.20
CA GLN A 189 -7.89 -13.45 4.07
C GLN A 189 -7.69 -12.28 3.08
N GLU A 190 -6.60 -11.51 3.21
CA GLU A 190 -6.31 -10.43 2.27
C GLU A 190 -6.01 -10.95 0.86
N GLY A 191 -5.45 -12.15 0.76
CA GLY A 191 -5.30 -12.85 -0.52
C GLY A 191 -6.64 -13.14 -1.21
N GLU A 192 -7.69 -13.50 -0.45
CA GLU A 192 -9.06 -13.65 -0.97
C GLU A 192 -9.61 -12.32 -1.48
N GLN A 193 -9.38 -11.23 -0.73
CA GLN A 193 -9.76 -9.88 -1.17
C GLN A 193 -9.06 -9.48 -2.47
N GLY A 194 -7.73 -9.68 -2.53
CA GLY A 194 -6.94 -9.42 -3.74
C GLY A 194 -7.47 -10.21 -4.93
N GLY A 195 -7.78 -11.49 -4.76
CA GLY A 195 -8.40 -12.32 -5.80
C GLY A 195 -9.77 -11.80 -6.26
N PHE A 196 -10.60 -11.32 -5.33
CA PHE A 196 -11.88 -10.70 -5.65
C PHE A 196 -11.69 -9.40 -6.45
N TYR A 197 -10.82 -8.49 -6.01
CA TYR A 197 -10.54 -7.23 -6.71
C TYR A 197 -10.01 -7.48 -8.13
N ARG A 198 -9.16 -8.50 -8.30
CA ARG A 198 -8.68 -8.92 -9.62
C ARG A 198 -9.81 -9.43 -10.51
N THR A 199 -10.72 -10.25 -9.97
CA THR A 199 -11.91 -10.73 -10.71
C THR A 199 -12.81 -9.57 -11.15
N LEU A 200 -13.02 -8.63 -10.22
CA LEU A 200 -13.78 -7.41 -10.42
C LEU A 200 -13.19 -6.57 -11.57
N LEU A 201 -11.87 -6.45 -11.63
CA LEU A 201 -11.14 -5.74 -12.70
C LEU A 201 -10.95 -6.55 -13.99
N GLY A 202 -11.48 -7.78 -14.06
CA GLY A 202 -11.32 -8.66 -15.19
C GLY A 202 -9.90 -9.14 -15.43
N ARG A 203 -9.21 -9.46 -14.34
CA ARG A 203 -7.88 -10.05 -14.31
C ARG A 203 -7.99 -11.48 -13.79
N VAL A 204 -6.96 -12.28 -14.02
CA VAL A 204 -6.84 -13.60 -13.39
C VAL A 204 -6.81 -13.43 -11.86
N PRO A 205 -7.68 -14.10 -11.08
CA PRO A 205 -7.78 -13.90 -9.63
C PRO A 205 -6.48 -14.18 -8.89
N SER A 206 -5.84 -15.31 -9.18
CA SER A 206 -4.51 -15.62 -8.66
C SER A 206 -3.45 -14.90 -9.49
N GLU A 207 -2.70 -13.99 -8.87
CA GLU A 207 -1.72 -13.17 -9.57
C GLU A 207 -0.51 -13.96 -10.08
N LYS A 208 0.08 -14.81 -9.23
CA LYS A 208 1.27 -15.63 -9.49
C LYS A 208 1.40 -16.73 -8.43
N PRO A 209 2.17 -17.82 -8.68
CA PRO A 209 2.29 -18.93 -7.73
C PRO A 209 2.94 -18.55 -6.40
N PHE A 210 3.88 -17.60 -6.43
CA PHE A 210 4.50 -17.04 -5.24
C PHE A 210 4.36 -15.53 -5.31
N LEU A 211 3.52 -14.96 -4.44
CA LEU A 211 3.21 -13.53 -4.42
C LEU A 211 4.47 -12.70 -4.15
N THR A 212 4.45 -11.46 -4.63
CA THR A 212 5.59 -10.54 -4.47
C THR A 212 5.80 -10.21 -3.00
N THR A 213 7.00 -10.49 -2.49
CA THR A 213 7.41 -10.05 -1.15
C THR A 213 7.61 -8.53 -1.13
N SER A 214 7.37 -7.92 0.02
CA SER A 214 7.69 -6.54 0.32
C SER A 214 8.25 -6.49 1.74
N VAL A 215 8.89 -5.37 2.10
CA VAL A 215 9.48 -5.16 3.42
C VAL A 215 8.70 -4.10 4.19
N GLY A 216 8.66 -4.20 5.52
CA GLY A 216 7.87 -3.29 6.36
C GLY A 216 8.12 -1.79 6.07
N ALA A 217 9.39 -1.42 5.87
CA ALA A 217 9.76 -0.04 5.56
C ALA A 217 9.17 0.48 4.23
N PHE A 218 8.96 -0.39 3.25
CA PHE A 218 8.40 0.00 1.95
C PHE A 218 6.90 0.23 2.05
N ALA A 219 6.14 -0.70 2.63
CA ALA A 219 4.70 -0.48 2.85
C ALA A 219 4.45 0.75 3.74
N PHE A 220 5.22 0.91 4.82
CA PHE A 220 5.12 2.08 5.69
C PHE A 220 5.38 3.39 4.94
N SER A 221 6.47 3.45 4.16
CA SER A 221 6.79 4.61 3.33
C SER A 221 5.72 4.88 2.27
N TYR A 222 5.20 3.84 1.62
CA TYR A 222 4.17 3.97 0.59
C TYR A 222 2.90 4.58 1.16
N ILE A 223 2.39 4.03 2.25
CA ILE A 223 1.14 4.48 2.88
C ILE A 223 1.29 5.91 3.39
N TYR A 224 2.38 6.19 4.12
CA TYR A 224 2.64 7.51 4.68
C TYR A 224 2.77 8.59 3.59
N ASN A 225 3.58 8.34 2.55
CA ASN A 225 3.83 9.35 1.53
C ASN A 225 2.68 9.53 0.53
N THR A 226 1.82 8.52 0.37
CA THR A 226 0.81 8.52 -0.69
C THR A 226 -0.57 8.90 -0.18
N PHE A 227 -0.93 8.54 1.06
CA PHE A 227 -2.31 8.67 1.54
C PHE A 227 -2.43 9.51 2.80
N VAL A 228 -1.42 9.57 3.66
CA VAL A 228 -1.52 10.36 4.89
C VAL A 228 -1.47 11.86 4.58
N VAL A 229 -2.40 12.61 5.15
CA VAL A 229 -2.35 14.08 5.13
C VAL A 229 -1.20 14.52 6.05
N PRO A 230 -0.22 15.31 5.57
CA PRO A 230 0.94 15.69 6.39
C PRO A 230 0.55 16.32 7.73
N GLY A 231 1.19 15.85 8.81
CA GLY A 231 0.96 16.34 10.17
C GLY A 231 -0.40 15.98 10.78
N SER A 232 -1.16 15.06 10.18
CA SER A 232 -2.51 14.72 10.65
C SER A 232 -2.59 13.55 11.63
N CYS A 233 -1.52 12.76 11.77
CA CYS A 233 -1.48 11.64 12.72
C CYS A 233 -1.51 12.17 14.16
N PRO A 234 -2.35 11.60 15.04
CA PRO A 234 -2.49 12.05 16.44
C PRO A 234 -1.37 11.52 17.36
N PHE A 235 -0.29 11.00 16.79
CA PHE A 235 0.86 10.42 17.47
C PHE A 235 2.15 10.84 16.74
N ASP A 236 3.29 10.72 17.42
CA ASP A 236 4.59 10.97 16.79
C ASP A 236 4.95 9.82 15.85
N ILE A 237 5.07 10.10 14.55
CA ILE A 237 5.32 9.08 13.53
C ILE A 237 6.63 8.32 13.78
N SER A 238 7.61 8.91 14.47
CA SER A 238 8.87 8.25 14.79
C SER A 238 8.74 7.13 15.82
N MET A 239 7.57 6.95 16.45
CA MET A 239 7.31 5.79 17.31
C MET A 239 7.35 4.47 16.54
N ILE A 240 7.09 4.51 15.22
CA ILE A 240 7.25 3.39 14.32
C ILE A 240 8.70 3.45 13.82
N ASN A 241 9.57 2.63 14.40
CA ASN A 241 11.01 2.65 14.13
C ASN A 241 11.38 2.00 12.77
N LEU A 242 10.79 2.53 11.70
CA LEU A 242 11.09 2.19 10.31
C LEU A 242 11.39 3.47 9.53
N PRO A 243 12.30 3.43 8.54
CA PRO A 243 12.56 4.59 7.71
C PRO A 243 11.34 4.92 6.85
N ILE A 244 11.09 6.22 6.69
CA ILE A 244 10.19 6.78 5.68
C ILE A 244 11.07 7.26 4.53
N PHE A 245 11.10 6.50 3.44
CA PHE A 245 11.89 6.84 2.26
C PHE A 245 11.24 7.97 1.46
N ALA A 246 12.03 8.64 0.62
CA ALA A 246 11.47 9.56 -0.37
C ALA A 246 10.50 8.81 -1.30
N LYS A 247 9.39 9.47 -1.67
CA LYS A 247 8.40 8.88 -2.58
C LYS A 247 9.00 8.65 -3.96
N LEU A 248 8.82 7.44 -4.48
CA LEU A 248 9.21 7.05 -5.84
C LEU A 248 7.96 6.78 -6.68
N ASP A 249 7.74 7.59 -7.72
CA ASP A 249 6.57 7.48 -8.60
C ASP A 249 6.96 6.91 -9.98
N VAL A 250 6.09 6.07 -10.55
CA VAL A 250 6.16 5.68 -11.97
C VAL A 250 5.49 6.77 -12.81
N LYS A 251 6.18 7.30 -13.82
CA LYS A 251 5.68 8.34 -14.71
C LYS A 251 5.02 7.73 -15.96
N ASP A 252 3.89 7.09 -15.78
CA ASP A 252 3.00 6.70 -16.88
C ASP A 252 1.56 7.18 -16.66
N GLY A 253 0.68 6.93 -17.63
CA GLY A 253 -0.73 7.35 -17.54
C GLY A 253 -1.57 6.60 -16.49
N SER A 254 -1.06 5.48 -15.97
CA SER A 254 -1.70 4.64 -14.95
C SER A 254 -1.07 4.79 -13.56
N MET A 255 -0.03 5.62 -13.43
CA MET A 255 0.83 5.72 -12.24
C MET A 255 1.41 4.36 -11.81
N GLY A 256 1.73 3.49 -12.79
CA GLY A 256 2.24 2.15 -12.57
C GLY A 256 1.16 1.09 -12.30
N LEU A 257 -0.13 1.43 -12.25
CA LEU A 257 -1.21 0.47 -11.94
C LEU A 257 -1.66 -0.41 -13.13
N ASP A 258 -1.22 -0.11 -14.36
CA ASP A 258 -1.52 -0.86 -15.58
C ASP A 258 -0.33 -0.87 -16.56
N VAL A 259 0.80 -1.40 -16.11
CA VAL A 259 2.02 -1.53 -16.94
C VAL A 259 1.88 -2.70 -17.92
N LYS A 260 2.37 -2.49 -19.15
CA LYS A 260 2.27 -3.49 -20.23
C LYS A 260 3.12 -4.74 -19.93
N PRO A 261 2.67 -5.95 -20.29
CA PRO A 261 3.40 -7.20 -20.06
C PRO A 261 4.50 -7.42 -21.11
N LYS A 262 5.55 -6.60 -21.08
CA LYS A 262 6.70 -6.71 -21.98
C LYS A 262 7.96 -6.07 -21.39
N ASP A 263 9.11 -6.44 -21.94
CA ASP A 263 10.36 -5.74 -21.70
C ASP A 263 10.25 -4.30 -22.19
N GLN A 264 10.56 -3.35 -21.32
CA GLN A 264 10.47 -1.92 -21.63
C GLN A 264 11.28 -1.09 -20.63
N TYR A 265 11.58 0.14 -21.01
CA TYR A 265 12.02 1.14 -20.05
C TYR A 265 10.82 1.83 -19.42
N LEU A 266 10.81 1.91 -18.10
CA LEU A 266 9.85 2.71 -17.33
C LEU A 266 10.56 3.96 -16.82
N THR A 267 9.84 5.09 -16.82
CA THR A 267 10.34 6.35 -16.27
C THR A 267 9.87 6.51 -14.84
N PHE A 268 10.78 6.92 -13.96
CA PHE A 268 10.51 7.12 -12.53
C PHE A 268 10.87 8.54 -12.11
N THR A 269 10.30 9.00 -11.00
CA THR A 269 10.71 10.25 -10.36
C THR A 269 10.63 10.18 -8.85
N ALA A 270 11.59 10.83 -8.19
CA ALA A 270 11.59 11.01 -6.74
C ALA A 270 12.16 12.38 -6.39
N ASP A 271 11.67 12.98 -5.31
CA ASP A 271 12.34 14.12 -4.67
C ASP A 271 13.28 13.60 -3.59
N ILE A 272 14.58 13.68 -3.84
CA ILE A 272 15.61 13.10 -2.97
C ILE A 272 16.45 14.17 -2.28
N SER A 273 15.99 15.43 -2.27
CA SER A 273 16.73 16.54 -1.67
C SER A 273 16.95 16.37 -0.15
N ALA A 274 16.02 15.68 0.52
CA ALA A 274 16.07 15.41 1.96
C ALA A 274 16.30 13.93 2.28
N ALA A 275 16.59 13.10 1.28
CA ALA A 275 16.80 11.68 1.48
C ALA A 275 18.21 11.42 2.06
N ALA A 276 18.28 10.68 3.15
CA ALA A 276 19.56 10.38 3.81
C ALA A 276 20.51 9.65 2.86
N GLY A 277 21.76 10.12 2.74
CA GLY A 277 22.79 9.51 1.90
C GLY A 277 22.66 9.82 0.40
N ALA A 278 21.70 10.66 0.01
CA ALA A 278 21.50 11.08 -1.38
C ALA A 278 22.44 12.22 -1.81
N GLU A 279 23.10 12.90 -0.87
CA GLU A 279 23.82 14.16 -1.10
C GLU A 279 24.90 14.03 -2.18
N LYS A 280 25.60 12.89 -2.20
CA LYS A 280 26.66 12.58 -3.19
C LYS A 280 26.15 12.33 -4.61
N PHE A 281 24.85 12.11 -4.79
CA PHE A 281 24.25 11.84 -6.09
C PHE A 281 23.51 13.04 -6.69
N LEU A 282 23.22 14.07 -5.89
CA LEU A 282 22.50 15.26 -6.33
C LEU A 282 23.22 15.94 -7.51
N GLY A 283 22.49 16.15 -8.61
CA GLY A 283 23.02 16.73 -9.84
C GLY A 283 23.95 15.81 -10.64
N GLY A 284 24.17 14.57 -10.20
CA GLY A 284 24.98 13.58 -10.91
C GLY A 284 24.27 12.94 -12.11
N ASN A 285 24.98 12.08 -12.83
CA ASN A 285 24.46 11.39 -14.02
C ASN A 285 23.79 10.03 -13.72
N GLY A 286 23.58 9.69 -12.44
CA GLY A 286 23.03 8.39 -12.01
C GLY A 286 24.04 7.27 -11.83
N LYS A 287 25.35 7.49 -12.05
CA LYS A 287 26.36 6.46 -11.85
C LYS A 287 26.36 5.96 -10.40
N GLY A 288 26.25 4.65 -10.22
CA GLY A 288 26.17 4.00 -8.91
C GLY A 288 24.78 4.00 -8.29
N LEU A 289 23.75 4.40 -9.05
CA LEU A 289 22.35 4.23 -8.69
C LEU A 289 21.70 3.15 -9.54
N TYR A 290 20.84 2.38 -8.90
CA TYR A 290 20.10 1.29 -9.50
C TYR A 290 18.62 1.41 -9.15
N LEU A 291 17.76 0.88 -10.01
CA LEU A 291 16.40 0.55 -9.63
C LEU A 291 16.36 -0.94 -9.31
N THR A 292 16.08 -1.25 -8.04
CA THR A 292 15.99 -2.62 -7.53
C THR A 292 14.52 -3.02 -7.42
N TYR A 293 14.16 -4.13 -8.05
CA TYR A 293 12.82 -4.70 -8.08
C TYR A 293 12.68 -5.91 -7.17
N PHE A 294 11.52 -6.03 -6.54
CA PHE A 294 10.95 -7.27 -6.02
C PHE A 294 9.85 -7.75 -6.98
N SER A 295 9.88 -9.02 -7.35
CA SER A 295 8.81 -9.70 -8.08
C SER A 295 8.73 -11.15 -7.62
N GLY A 296 7.55 -11.56 -7.16
CA GLY A 296 7.39 -12.86 -6.50
C GLY A 296 8.35 -13.03 -5.32
N GLN A 297 8.95 -14.20 -5.23
CA GLN A 297 9.99 -14.53 -4.24
C GLN A 297 11.39 -14.59 -4.87
N LEU A 298 11.60 -13.91 -6.00
CA LEU A 298 12.91 -13.83 -6.63
C LEU A 298 13.90 -13.07 -5.74
N LEU A 299 15.19 -13.33 -5.92
CA LEU A 299 16.22 -12.44 -5.39
C LEU A 299 16.04 -11.03 -5.98
N PRO A 300 16.37 -9.96 -5.25
CA PRO A 300 16.18 -8.60 -5.76
C PRO A 300 16.93 -8.37 -7.07
N ILE A 301 16.22 -7.89 -8.08
CA ILE A 301 16.75 -7.65 -9.44
C ILE A 301 17.15 -6.19 -9.53
N SER A 302 18.41 -5.86 -9.85
CA SER A 302 18.88 -4.47 -9.86
C SER A 302 19.34 -4.04 -11.25
N GLU A 303 18.67 -3.04 -11.80
CA GLU A 303 18.97 -2.47 -13.11
C GLU A 303 19.58 -1.08 -12.97
N PRO A 304 20.65 -0.72 -13.70
CA PRO A 304 21.21 0.62 -13.64
C PRO A 304 20.21 1.66 -14.16
N ILE A 305 20.15 2.82 -13.51
CA ILE A 305 19.32 3.92 -14.00
C ILE A 305 20.01 4.64 -15.17
N THR A 306 19.21 5.17 -16.08
CA THR A 306 19.65 5.88 -17.30
C THR A 306 18.82 7.15 -17.52
N ASN A 307 19.18 7.96 -18.52
CA ASN A 307 18.43 9.16 -18.92
C ASN A 307 18.12 10.14 -17.76
N VAL A 308 19.06 10.27 -16.83
CA VAL A 308 18.89 11.06 -15.60
C VAL A 308 18.73 12.55 -15.89
N LYS A 309 17.69 13.14 -15.33
CA LYS A 309 17.35 14.55 -15.39
C LYS A 309 17.08 15.08 -13.98
N TRP A 310 17.53 16.30 -13.72
CA TRP A 310 17.37 16.95 -12.44
C TRP A 310 16.52 18.21 -12.55
N ASN A 311 15.67 18.43 -11.55
CA ASN A 311 14.96 19.68 -11.35
C ASN A 311 14.80 19.94 -9.85
N LYS A 312 15.56 20.88 -9.28
CA LYS A 312 15.46 21.32 -7.87
C LYS A 312 15.40 20.16 -6.86
N GLY A 313 16.36 19.23 -6.91
CA GLY A 313 16.41 18.06 -6.00
C GLY A 313 15.56 16.87 -6.42
N ARG A 314 14.64 17.06 -7.37
CA ARG A 314 13.90 15.96 -8.01
C ARG A 314 14.70 15.31 -9.11
N ILE A 315 14.87 14.00 -9.01
CA ILE A 315 15.44 13.15 -10.06
C ILE A 315 14.31 12.58 -10.92
N THR A 316 14.53 12.51 -12.23
CA THR A 316 13.73 11.73 -13.19
C THR A 316 14.69 10.86 -13.98
N PHE A 317 14.39 9.58 -14.14
CA PHE A 317 15.29 8.63 -14.79
C PHE A 317 14.49 7.48 -15.40
N ASP A 318 15.14 6.76 -16.32
CA ASP A 318 14.58 5.54 -16.89
C ASP A 318 15.32 4.32 -16.33
N ALA A 319 14.62 3.23 -16.10
CA ALA A 319 15.20 1.94 -15.74
C ALA A 319 14.54 0.84 -16.58
N PHE A 320 15.33 -0.17 -16.93
CA PHE A 320 14.83 -1.31 -17.68
C PHE A 320 13.94 -2.16 -16.75
N PHE A 321 12.80 -2.61 -17.26
CA PHE A 321 11.88 -3.54 -16.59
C PHE A 321 12.00 -4.91 -17.29
N PRO A 322 12.78 -5.85 -16.71
CA PRO A 322 13.16 -7.12 -17.36
C PRO A 322 12.04 -8.16 -17.24
N PHE A 323 10.88 -7.85 -17.82
CA PHE A 323 9.64 -8.61 -17.70
C PHE A 323 9.76 -10.07 -18.17
N THR A 324 10.36 -10.31 -19.34
CA THR A 324 10.36 -11.63 -20.00
C THR A 324 11.26 -12.60 -19.27
N GLU A 325 12.48 -12.16 -18.92
CA GLU A 325 13.48 -12.98 -18.23
C GLU A 325 12.99 -13.42 -16.84
N ASN A 326 12.32 -12.52 -16.11
CA ASN A 326 11.93 -12.73 -14.71
C ASN A 326 10.43 -13.02 -14.53
N VAL A 327 9.67 -13.15 -15.62
CA VAL A 327 8.21 -13.42 -15.62
C VAL A 327 7.46 -12.49 -14.65
N MET A 328 7.61 -11.17 -14.84
CA MET A 328 7.15 -10.15 -13.89
C MET A 328 5.67 -9.77 -14.08
N LYS A 329 4.76 -10.76 -14.18
CA LYS A 329 3.31 -10.50 -14.12
C LYS A 329 2.90 -10.07 -12.71
N GLY A 330 1.81 -9.33 -12.56
CA GLY A 330 1.30 -8.89 -11.26
C GLY A 330 2.12 -7.78 -10.61
N LEU A 331 2.09 -7.73 -9.28
CA LEU A 331 2.80 -6.75 -8.48
C LEU A 331 4.31 -6.91 -8.66
N SER A 332 4.98 -5.80 -8.90
CA SER A 332 6.40 -5.60 -8.65
C SER A 332 6.59 -4.36 -7.78
N VAL A 333 7.53 -4.41 -6.85
CA VAL A 333 7.85 -3.30 -5.94
C VAL A 333 9.25 -2.83 -6.28
N ALA A 334 9.47 -1.52 -6.47
CA ALA A 334 10.76 -0.99 -6.88
C ALA A 334 11.31 0.07 -5.93
N ALA A 335 12.63 0.11 -5.77
CA ALA A 335 13.34 1.07 -4.95
C ALA A 335 14.55 1.65 -5.69
N LEU A 336 14.79 2.94 -5.56
CA LEU A 336 16.02 3.58 -6.00
C LEU A 336 17.11 3.31 -4.96
N THR A 337 18.15 2.59 -5.35
CA THR A 337 19.18 2.05 -4.46
C THR A 337 20.59 2.47 -4.86
N THR A 338 21.52 2.38 -3.91
CA THR A 338 22.94 2.73 -4.06
C THR A 338 23.87 1.52 -4.23
N SER A 339 23.29 0.32 -4.28
CA SER A 339 23.95 -0.98 -4.47
C SER A 339 23.07 -1.86 -5.35
N ASN A 340 23.65 -2.89 -5.96
CA ASN A 340 22.95 -3.79 -6.88
C ASN A 340 23.07 -5.28 -6.53
N ASN A 341 23.85 -5.63 -5.52
CA ASN A 341 24.12 -7.02 -5.16
C ASN A 341 23.42 -7.38 -3.85
N PHE A 342 22.15 -7.73 -3.93
CA PHE A 342 21.34 -8.15 -2.78
C PHE A 342 21.04 -9.64 -2.84
N THR A 343 21.24 -10.34 -1.73
CA THR A 343 20.93 -11.76 -1.56
C THR A 343 19.61 -12.01 -0.83
N ALA A 344 18.92 -10.95 -0.38
CA ALA A 344 17.61 -11.03 0.25
C ALA A 344 16.87 -9.66 0.19
N PRO A 345 15.53 -9.65 0.12
CA PRO A 345 14.72 -8.42 0.17
C PRO A 345 15.03 -7.53 1.38
N GLY A 346 15.21 -8.13 2.56
CA GLY A 346 15.48 -7.41 3.81
C GLY A 346 16.78 -6.59 3.84
N MET A 347 17.70 -6.78 2.89
CA MET A 347 18.92 -5.97 2.78
C MET A 347 18.73 -4.69 1.97
N VAL A 348 17.69 -4.61 1.13
CA VAL A 348 17.47 -3.48 0.22
C VAL A 348 17.20 -2.16 0.95
N PRO A 349 16.42 -2.11 2.05
CA PRO A 349 16.21 -0.87 2.80
C PRO A 349 17.50 -0.15 3.20
N GLY A 350 18.56 -0.89 3.57
CA GLY A 350 19.85 -0.30 3.97
C GLY A 350 20.60 0.45 2.87
N ALA A 351 20.22 0.25 1.59
CA ALA A 351 20.81 0.92 0.44
C ALA A 351 19.82 1.83 -0.31
N THR A 352 18.59 1.99 0.22
CA THR A 352 17.48 2.68 -0.46
C THR A 352 17.51 4.19 -0.21
N ILE A 353 17.28 4.97 -1.27
CA ILE A 353 17.11 6.43 -1.23
C ILE A 353 15.63 6.81 -1.36
N ALA A 354 14.92 6.18 -2.30
CA ALA A 354 13.51 6.44 -2.55
C ALA A 354 12.76 5.14 -2.81
N ALA A 355 11.62 4.94 -2.16
CA ALA A 355 10.82 3.73 -2.26
C ALA A 355 9.43 3.87 -1.62
N PRO A 356 8.54 2.90 -1.88
CA PRO A 356 8.56 2.06 -3.07
C PRO A 356 7.82 2.75 -4.22
N ALA A 357 8.20 2.43 -5.45
CA ALA A 357 7.27 2.48 -6.57
C ALA A 357 6.50 1.16 -6.64
N VAL A 358 5.20 1.25 -6.86
CA VAL A 358 4.30 0.10 -7.06
C VAL A 358 4.04 -0.04 -8.55
N ILE A 359 4.26 -1.24 -9.09
CA ILE A 359 4.10 -1.56 -10.51
C ILE A 359 3.18 -2.76 -10.60
N GLN A 360 2.08 -2.65 -11.32
CA GLN A 360 1.16 -3.73 -11.60
C GLN A 360 1.15 -4.07 -13.08
N VAL A 361 1.51 -5.31 -13.39
CA VAL A 361 1.45 -5.84 -14.76
C VAL A 361 0.26 -6.76 -14.89
N ASN A 362 -0.79 -6.26 -15.54
CA ASN A 362 -2.06 -6.96 -15.62
C ASN A 362 -2.29 -7.53 -17.02
N GLU A 363 -2.79 -8.77 -17.05
CA GLU A 363 -3.38 -9.37 -18.24
C GLU A 363 -4.89 -9.37 -18.05
N LYS A 364 -5.61 -8.65 -18.91
CA LYS A 364 -7.07 -8.62 -18.90
C LYS A 364 -7.61 -9.89 -19.55
N LEU A 365 -8.63 -10.48 -18.93
CA LEU A 365 -9.39 -11.64 -19.41
C LEU A 365 -10.24 -11.32 -20.65
#